data_AF-A0A9D4X249-F1
#
_entry.id   AF-A0A9D4X249-F1
#
_cell.length_a   1.000
_cell.length_b   1.000
_cell.length_c   1.000
_cell.angle_alpha   90.00
_cell.angle_beta   90.00
_cell.angle_gamma   90.00
#
_symmetry.space_group_name_H-M   'P 1'
#
loop_
_entity.id
_entity.type
_entity.pdbx_description
1 polymer ?
#
loop_
_entity_poly.entity_id
_entity_poly.type
_entity_poly.pdbx_seq_one_letter_code
_entity_poly.pdbx_strand_id
1 'polypeptide(L)' 'MTGHINDYGVWVAKWMIECLFRSDYEVIIVVTPTRMKLTLYLLQSSNNVLLKEILSKASSYWDVLEKKRKALVKI' A
#
# COMPACT_ATOMS: atom_id res chain seq x y z
N MET A 1 8.28 13.80 19.34
CA MET A 1 7.86 13.15 18.07
C MET A 1 8.96 13.34 17.04
N THR A 2 9.85 12.37 16.85
CA THR A 2 10.78 12.36 15.71
C THR A 2 10.02 11.81 14.51
N GLY A 3 9.15 12.64 13.93
CA GLY A 3 8.44 12.31 12.70
C GLY A 3 9.42 12.37 11.54
N HIS A 4 9.64 11.25 10.85
CA HIS A 4 10.35 11.29 9.58
C HIS A 4 9.53 12.15 8.60
N ILE A 5 10.17 13.08 7.89
CA ILE A 5 9.52 13.99 6.93
C ILE A 5 8.67 13.22 5.89
N ASN A 6 8.99 11.96 5.63
CA ASN A 6 8.27 11.07 4.71
C ASN A 6 6.91 10.57 5.22
N ASP A 7 6.48 10.94 6.43
CA ASP A 7 5.31 10.34 7.09
C ASP A 7 4.12 11.29 7.11
N TYR A 8 4.33 12.58 6.81
CA TYR A 8 3.26 13.58 6.83
C TYR A 8 2.14 13.26 5.84
N GLY A 9 2.46 12.82 4.63
CA GLY A 9 1.44 12.44 3.63
C GLY A 9 0.61 11.22 4.05
N VAL A 10 1.26 10.24 4.69
CA VAL A 10 0.60 9.03 5.23
C VAL A 10 -0.28 9.39 6.41
N TRP A 11 0.21 10.28 7.27
CA TRP A 11 -0.52 10.82 8.42
C TRP A 11 -1.79 11.57 7.98
N VAL A 12 -1.67 12.49 7.01
CA VAL A 12 -2.80 13.29 6.49
C VAL A 12 -3.85 12.37 5.86
N ALA A 13 -3.41 11.42 5.02
CA ALA A 13 -4.33 10.49 4.37
C ALA A 13 -5.10 9.62 5.37
N LYS A 14 -4.44 9.14 6.44
CA LYS A 14 -5.12 8.39 7.50
C LYS A 14 -6.10 9.28 8.27
N TRP A 15 -5.69 10.49 8.63
CA TRP A 15 -6.57 11.44 9.31
C TRP A 15 -7.81 11.76 8.49
N MET A 16 -7.70 12.02 7.19
CA MET A 16 -8.86 12.30 6.32
C MET A 16 -9.84 11.12 6.21
N ILE A 17 -9.38 9.88 6.35
CA ILE A 17 -10.26 8.70 6.37
C ILE A 17 -10.97 8.57 7.72
N GLU A 18 -10.29 8.89 8.81
CA GLU A 18 -10.77 8.67 10.18
C GLU A 18 -11.50 9.90 10.77
N CYS A 19 -11.37 11.09 10.18
CA CYS A 19 -11.87 12.35 10.74
C CYS A 19 -13.38 12.40 10.93
N LEU A 20 -14.14 11.63 10.14
CA LEU A 20 -15.59 11.48 10.30
C LEU A 20 -15.97 10.78 11.61
N PHE A 21 -15.08 9.94 12.15
CA PHE A 21 -15.28 9.18 13.38
C PHE A 21 -14.51 9.76 14.56
N ARG A 22 -13.39 10.44 14.28
CA ARG A 22 -12.46 10.94 15.29
C ARG A 22 -11.66 12.14 14.76
N SER A 23 -12.01 13.35 15.21
CA SER A 23 -11.46 14.61 14.67
C SER A 23 -10.16 15.07 15.34
N ASP A 24 -9.75 14.43 16.43
CA ASP A 24 -8.54 14.72 17.17
C ASP A 24 -7.28 14.45 16.32
N TYR A 25 -6.60 15.54 15.97
CA TYR A 25 -5.39 15.54 15.14
C TYR A 25 -4.28 14.68 15.79
N GLU A 26 -4.03 14.83 17.09
CA GLU A 26 -2.84 14.27 17.74
C GLU A 26 -2.80 12.74 17.88
N VAL A 27 -3.88 12.02 17.55
CA VAL A 27 -4.03 10.58 17.86
C VAL A 27 -3.64 9.66 16.71
N ILE A 28 -3.27 10.20 15.55
CA ILE A 28 -2.93 9.40 14.37
C ILE A 28 -1.50 8.87 14.46
N ILE A 29 -1.37 7.58 14.79
CA ILE A 29 -0.09 6.87 14.75
C ILE A 29 0.17 6.35 13.33
N VAL A 30 1.31 6.75 12.73
CA VAL A 30 1.80 6.20 11.45
C VAL A 30 2.76 5.06 11.72
N VAL A 31 2.37 3.86 11.29
CA VAL A 31 3.17 2.63 11.37
C VAL A 31 3.12 1.90 10.03
N THR A 32 4.02 0.95 9.79
CA THR A 32 4.06 0.15 8.55
C THR A 32 2.70 -0.41 8.11
N PRO A 33 1.86 -0.97 9.01
CA PRO A 33 0.51 -1.39 8.65
C PRO A 33 -0.40 -0.28 8.13
N THR A 34 -0.25 0.96 8.64
CA THR A 34 -1.00 2.12 8.16
C THR A 34 -0.64 2.43 6.70
N ARG A 35 0.65 2.40 6.37
CA ARG A 35 1.12 2.61 4.99
C ARG A 35 0.57 1.54 4.06
N MET A 36 0.66 0.27 4.45
CA MET A 36 0.14 -0.85 3.66
C MET A 36 -1.37 -0.71 3.41
N LYS A 37 -2.14 -0.36 4.44
CA LYS A 37 -3.59 -0.18 4.33
C LYS A 37 -3.96 0.96 3.37
N LEU A 38 -3.27 2.10 3.47
CA LEU A 38 -3.46 3.23 2.55
C LEU A 38 -3.09 2.88 1.12
N THR A 39 -1.98 2.17 0.91
CA THR A 39 -1.57 1.71 -0.42
C THR A 39 -2.63 0.78 -1.03
N LEU A 40 -3.16 -0.17 -0.26
CA LEU A 40 -4.24 -1.06 -0.73
C LEU A 40 -5.51 -0.27 -1.07
N TYR A 41 -5.90 0.68 -0.22
CA TYR A 41 -7.06 1.53 -0.46
C TYR A 41 -6.93 2.34 -1.76
N LEU A 42 -5.77 2.96 -1.98
CA LEU A 42 -5.48 3.71 -3.21
C LEU A 42 -5.45 2.80 -4.43
N LEU A 43 -4.85 1.61 -4.31
CA LEU A 43 -4.80 0.65 -5.41
C LEU A 43 -6.21 0.17 -5.80
N GLN A 44 -7.06 -0.12 -4.83
CA GLN A 44 -8.41 -0.66 -5.04
C GLN A 44 -9.47 0.42 -5.33
N SER A 45 -9.12 1.70 -5.25
CA SER A 45 -10.03 2.80 -5.55
C SER A 45 -10.53 2.72 -7.00
N SER A 46 -11.82 3.01 -7.20
CA SER A 46 -12.43 3.14 -8.54
C SER A 46 -11.76 4.23 -9.40
N ASN A 47 -11.07 5.17 -8.78
CA ASN A 47 -10.33 6.24 -9.45
C ASN A 47 -8.94 5.79 -9.93
N ASN A 48 -8.50 4.57 -9.56
CA ASN A 48 -7.22 4.05 -10.01
C ASN A 48 -7.33 3.48 -11.43
N VAL A 49 -7.16 4.36 -12.42
CA VAL A 49 -7.15 3.99 -13.85
C VAL A 49 -6.01 3.02 -14.21
N LEU A 50 -4.97 2.93 -13.39
CA LEU A 50 -3.81 2.07 -13.60
C LEU A 50 -3.96 0.68 -12.94
N LEU A 51 -5.04 0.41 -12.20
CA LEU A 51 -5.21 -0.84 -11.45
C LEU A 51 -5.03 -2.07 -12.35
N LYS A 52 -5.63 -2.08 -13.55
CA LYS A 52 -5.52 -3.21 -14.49
C LYS A 52 -4.08 -3.44 -14.94
N GLU A 53 -3.35 -2.36 -15.24
CA GLU A 53 -1.94 -2.43 -15.65
C GLU A 53 -1.05 -2.94 -14.50
N ILE A 54 -1.29 -2.44 -13.29
CA ILE A 54 -0.56 -2.86 -12.09
C ILE A 54 -0.78 -4.35 -11.82
N LEU A 55 -2.03 -4.83 -11.87
CA LEU A 55 -2.36 -6.25 -11.70
C LEU A 55 -1.69 -7.12 -12.78
N SER A 56 -1.71 -6.66 -14.03
CA SER A 56 -1.05 -7.37 -15.14
C SER A 56 0.46 -7.48 -14.93
N LYS A 57 1.12 -6.38 -14.54
CA LYS A 57 2.56 -6.37 -14.26
C LYS A 57 2.89 -7.25 -13.05
N ALA A 58 2.10 -7.18 -11.98
CA ALA A 58 2.28 -8.00 -10.80
C ALA A 58 2.16 -9.50 -11.14
N SER A 59 1.13 -9.90 -11.89
CA SER A 59 0.96 -11.28 -12.35
C SER A 59 2.18 -11.75 -13.15
N SER A 60 2.62 -10.97 -14.14
CA SER A 60 3.76 -11.34 -14.97
C SER A 60 5.06 -11.52 -14.17
N TYR A 61 5.27 -10.71 -13.13
CA TYR A 61 6.42 -10.81 -12.25
C TYR A 61 6.39 -12.12 -11.44
N TRP A 62 5.23 -12.47 -10.88
CA TRP A 62 5.07 -13.72 -10.12
C TRP A 62 5.22 -14.96 -11.00
N ASP A 63 4.70 -14.93 -12.24
CA ASP A 63 4.89 -16.02 -13.21
C ASP A 63 6.37 -16.27 -13.52
N VAL A 64 7.15 -15.20 -13.69
CA VAL A 64 8.60 -15.29 -13.92
C VAL A 64 9.31 -15.87 -12.70
N LEU A 65 8.94 -15.43 -11.50
CA LEU A 65 9.49 -15.97 -10.24
C LEU A 65 9.16 -17.45 -10.06
N GLU A 66 7.94 -17.86 -10.34
CA GLU A 66 7.51 -19.25 -10.24
C GLU A 66 8.28 -20.13 -11.23
N LYS A 67 8.46 -19.69 -12.48
CA LYS A 67 9.29 -20.38 -13.47
C LYS A 67 10.73 -20.54 -13.00
N LYS A 68 11.34 -19.48 -12.45
CA LYS A 68 12.69 -19.53 -11.88
C LYS A 68 12.78 -20.53 -10.72
N ARG A 69 11.80 -20.50 -9.81
CA ARG A 69 11.73 -21.44 -8.68
C ARG A 69 11.62 -22.89 -9.16
N LYS A 70 10.75 -23.17 -10.13
CA LYS A 70 10.58 -24.52 -10.71
C LYS A 70 11.86 -25.03 -11.38
N ALA A 71 12.61 -24.15 -12.05
CA ALA A 71 13.90 -24.50 -12.66
C ALA A 71 14.98 -24.89 -11.61
N LEU A 72 14.94 -24.28 -10.43
CA LEU A 72 15.87 -24.57 -9.32
C LEU A 72 15.53 -25.87 -8.57
N VAL A 73 14.29 -26.37 -8.69
CA VAL A 73 13.81 -27.59 -8.00
C VAL A 73 13.85 -28.81 -8.93
N LYS A 74 14.29 -28.67 -10.19
CA LYS A 74 14.56 -29.83 -11.05
C LYS A 74 15.75 -30.63 -10.50
N ILE A 75 15.42 -31.74 -9.84
CA ILE A 75 16.27 -32.93 -9.65
C ILE A 75 16.21 -33.74 -10.95
#